data_AF-A0A256Z401-F1
#
_entry.id   AF-A0A256Z401-F1
#
_cell.length_a   1.000
_cell.length_b   1.000
_cell.length_c   1.000
_cell.angle_alpha   90.00
_cell.angle_beta   90.00
_cell.angle_gamma   90.00
#
_symmetry.space_group_name_H-M   'P 1'
#
loop_
_entity.id
_entity.type
_entity.pdbx_description
1 polymer ?
#
loop_
_entity_poly.entity_id
_entity_poly.type
_entity_poly.pdbx_seq_one_letter_code
_entity_poly.pdbx_strand_id
1 'polypeptide(L)'
;MSYHWIVTSNGCLAIGGRNAEQNEKIVRRYLKENDIFMHADIHGAPVFIIFSDKCTIKDLDLNEVAVLAASYSKAWKLGLASIDVFWVNGNQVSTAAPPGQYLPKGSFMIYGKKNYIKNVKLELAIGIEIIDNKFFRIITGPEYYVNKRAFAYMVIAPGDDDVNEVAKKFLLKVKKAEPRLSRLSLEDITARMPGNSRIIKIHVKK
;
A
#
# COMPACT_ATOMS: atom_id res chain seq x y z
N MET A 1 5.18 -9.23 -13.21
CA MET A 1 5.50 -8.38 -12.04
C MET A 1 4.36 -7.39 -11.82
N SER A 2 3.75 -7.39 -10.64
CA SER A 2 2.62 -6.51 -10.29
C SER A 2 3.06 -5.33 -9.43
N TYR A 3 2.43 -4.17 -9.59
CA TYR A 3 2.58 -3.03 -8.69
C TYR A 3 1.70 -3.20 -7.44
N HIS A 4 2.01 -2.47 -6.37
CA HIS A 4 0.99 -2.15 -5.37
C HIS A 4 -0.01 -1.17 -6.00
N TRP A 5 -1.29 -1.29 -5.66
CA TRP A 5 -2.29 -0.34 -6.14
C TRP A 5 -3.48 -0.28 -5.20
N ILE A 6 -4.16 0.86 -5.22
CA ILE A 6 -5.41 1.12 -4.51
C ILE A 6 -6.25 2.09 -5.34
N VAL A 7 -7.56 1.88 -5.36
CA VAL A 7 -8.52 2.92 -5.77
C VAL A 7 -9.14 3.46 -4.49
N THR A 8 -8.75 4.67 -4.11
CA THR A 8 -9.11 5.31 -2.84
C THR A 8 -10.61 5.54 -2.70
N SER A 9 -11.05 5.94 -1.51
CA SER A 9 -12.46 6.21 -1.23
C SER A 9 -13.07 7.27 -2.14
N ASN A 10 -12.32 8.29 -2.57
CA ASN A 10 -12.81 9.28 -3.54
C ASN A 10 -12.56 8.88 -5.01
N GLY A 11 -12.14 7.65 -5.28
CA GLY A 11 -11.96 7.13 -6.64
C GLY A 11 -10.61 7.45 -7.28
N CYS A 12 -9.65 8.03 -6.54
CA CYS A 12 -8.29 8.23 -7.04
C CYS A 12 -7.55 6.90 -7.15
N LEU A 13 -6.98 6.63 -8.32
CA LEU A 13 -6.03 5.53 -8.49
C LEU A 13 -4.69 5.95 -7.91
N ALA A 14 -4.11 5.08 -7.09
CA ALA A 14 -2.71 5.18 -6.69
C ALA A 14 -1.97 3.88 -6.99
N ILE A 15 -0.72 4.00 -7.44
CA ILE A 15 0.16 2.87 -7.72
C ILE A 15 1.48 3.03 -6.96
N GLY A 16 2.09 1.91 -6.56
CA GLY A 16 3.39 1.92 -5.90
C GLY A 16 4.30 0.78 -6.36
N GLY A 17 5.60 1.07 -6.43
CA GLY A 17 6.61 0.09 -6.84
C GLY A 17 6.91 -0.92 -5.74
N ARG A 18 7.21 -2.16 -6.11
CA ARG A 18 7.64 -3.22 -5.17
C ARG A 18 9.15 -3.25 -4.92
N ASN A 19 9.92 -2.53 -5.74
CA ASN A 19 11.38 -2.46 -5.67
C ASN A 19 11.88 -1.16 -6.33
N ALA A 20 13.18 -0.88 -6.19
CA ALA A 20 13.79 0.36 -6.69
C ALA A 20 13.63 0.56 -8.21
N GLU A 21 13.73 -0.51 -9.00
CA GLU A 21 13.54 -0.46 -10.46
C GLU A 21 12.09 -0.07 -10.82
N GLN A 22 11.11 -0.66 -10.14
CA GLN A 22 9.71 -0.30 -10.32
C GLN A 22 9.43 1.13 -9.87
N ASN A 23 9.99 1.57 -8.74
CA ASN A 23 9.86 2.96 -8.25
C ASN A 23 10.36 3.94 -9.32
N GLU A 24 11.54 3.70 -9.90
CA GLU A 24 12.07 4.55 -10.96
C GLU A 24 11.20 4.52 -12.22
N LYS A 25 10.74 3.33 -12.61
CA LYS A 25 9.87 3.16 -13.78
C LYS A 25 8.56 3.91 -13.63
N ILE A 26 7.90 3.85 -12.46
CA ILE A 26 6.61 4.55 -12.27
C ILE A 26 6.80 6.06 -12.27
N VAL A 27 7.86 6.57 -11.62
CA VAL A 27 8.12 8.02 -11.56
C VAL A 27 8.42 8.56 -12.95
N ARG A 28 9.34 7.92 -13.68
CA ARG A 28 9.72 8.39 -15.02
C ARG A 28 8.60 8.31 -16.05
N ARG A 29 7.69 7.33 -15.93
CA ARG A 29 6.66 7.10 -16.95
C ARG A 29 5.32 7.72 -16.63
N TYR A 30 4.97 7.86 -15.35
CA TYR A 30 3.60 8.15 -14.95
C TYR A 30 3.45 9.40 -14.09
N LEU A 31 4.48 9.86 -13.38
CA LEU A 31 4.34 11.04 -12.51
C LEU A 31 4.20 12.31 -13.35
N LYS A 32 3.06 12.99 -13.22
CA LYS A 32 2.81 14.32 -13.79
C LYS A 32 2.89 15.42 -12.74
N GLU A 33 2.95 16.66 -13.18
CA GLU A 33 3.14 17.84 -12.31
C GLU A 33 2.15 17.93 -11.15
N ASN A 34 0.87 17.63 -11.40
CA ASN A 34 -0.22 17.72 -10.42
C ASN A 34 -0.51 16.41 -9.67
N ASP A 35 0.19 15.33 -10.01
CA ASP A 35 0.08 14.08 -9.27
C ASP A 35 0.80 14.19 -7.93
N ILE A 36 0.42 13.34 -6.98
CA ILE A 36 1.09 13.29 -5.69
C ILE A 36 2.13 12.19 -5.69
N PHE A 37 3.38 12.56 -5.42
CA PHE A 37 4.45 11.63 -5.05
C PHE A 37 4.44 11.43 -3.54
N MET A 38 4.46 10.17 -3.09
CA MET A 38 4.43 9.81 -1.67
C MET A 38 5.46 8.73 -1.33
N HIS A 39 6.12 8.89 -0.18
CA HIS A 39 7.16 7.97 0.29
C HIS A 39 7.26 8.01 1.83
N ALA A 40 7.42 6.84 2.46
CA ALA A 40 7.68 6.78 3.90
C ALA A 40 9.07 7.34 4.22
N ASP A 41 9.27 7.98 5.38
CA ASP A 41 10.53 8.62 5.74
C ASP A 41 11.60 7.60 6.21
N ILE A 42 11.88 6.62 5.36
CA ILE A 42 12.85 5.54 5.57
C ILE A 42 13.38 5.03 4.23
N HIS A 43 14.66 4.65 4.19
CA HIS A 43 15.24 4.00 3.03
C HIS A 43 14.58 2.64 2.76
N GLY A 44 14.34 2.36 1.47
CA GLY A 44 13.69 1.12 1.04
C GLY A 44 12.18 1.12 1.20
N ALA A 45 11.55 2.30 1.27
CA ALA A 45 10.10 2.42 1.12
C ALA A 45 9.71 2.39 -0.37
N PRO A 46 8.48 1.93 -0.67
CA PRO A 46 7.92 2.09 -2.01
C PRO A 46 7.68 3.57 -2.30
N VAL A 47 7.82 3.95 -3.57
CA VAL A 47 7.25 5.21 -4.06
C VAL A 47 5.81 4.94 -4.46
N PHE A 48 4.89 5.77 -4.00
CA PHE A 48 3.51 5.81 -4.48
C PHE A 48 3.26 7.08 -5.30
N ILE A 49 2.46 6.93 -6.37
CA ILE A 49 1.91 8.03 -7.15
C ILE A 49 0.40 7.97 -7.01
N ILE A 50 -0.23 9.09 -6.65
CA ILE A 50 -1.69 9.26 -6.67
C ILE A 50 -2.04 10.12 -7.87
N PHE A 51 -2.82 9.56 -8.78
CA PHE A 51 -3.17 10.22 -10.04
C PHE A 51 -4.28 11.24 -9.87
N SER A 52 -4.02 12.46 -10.34
CA SER A 52 -4.93 13.61 -10.27
C SER A 52 -5.89 13.70 -11.46
N ASP A 53 -5.62 13.01 -12.58
CA ASP A 53 -6.36 13.16 -13.84
C ASP A 53 -7.86 12.86 -13.75
N LYS A 54 -8.27 11.95 -12.85
CA LYS A 54 -9.64 11.41 -12.79
C LYS A 54 -10.33 11.61 -11.44
N CYS A 55 -9.70 12.31 -10.52
CA CYS A 55 -10.27 12.55 -9.20
C CYS A 55 -9.69 13.84 -8.59
N THR A 56 -10.43 14.43 -7.66
CA THR A 56 -9.88 15.44 -6.75
C THR A 56 -9.30 14.73 -5.54
N ILE A 57 -7.98 14.80 -5.37
CA ILE A 57 -7.27 14.19 -4.24
C ILE A 57 -7.61 14.96 -2.96
N LYS A 58 -8.14 14.25 -1.96
CA LYS A 58 -8.46 14.79 -0.63
C LYS A 58 -7.58 14.18 0.44
N ASP A 59 -7.61 14.75 1.65
CA ASP A 59 -6.84 14.24 2.80
C ASP A 59 -7.12 12.76 3.08
N LEU A 60 -8.36 12.30 2.88
CA LEU A 60 -8.71 10.89 3.04
C LEU A 60 -7.91 9.98 2.10
N ASP A 61 -7.74 10.39 0.84
CA ASP A 61 -7.02 9.62 -0.17
C ASP A 61 -5.51 9.58 0.15
N LEU A 62 -4.96 10.72 0.61
CA LEU A 62 -3.58 10.80 1.08
C LEU A 62 -3.35 9.86 2.26
N ASN A 63 -4.24 9.83 3.25
CA ASN A 63 -4.14 8.94 4.41
C ASN A 63 -4.25 7.46 4.03
N GLU A 64 -5.16 7.10 3.11
CA GLU A 64 -5.30 5.72 2.62
C GLU A 64 -4.02 5.21 1.95
N VAL A 65 -3.41 6.03 1.09
CA VAL A 65 -2.17 5.67 0.40
C VAL A 65 -0.96 5.70 1.34
N ALA A 66 -0.95 6.59 2.33
CA ALA A 66 0.12 6.67 3.32
C ALA A 66 0.24 5.39 4.15
N VAL A 67 -0.89 4.75 4.49
CA VAL A 67 -0.87 3.44 5.16
C VAL A 67 -0.18 2.38 4.31
N LEU A 68 -0.37 2.37 2.99
CA LEU A 68 0.34 1.45 2.10
C LEU A 68 1.83 1.79 2.02
N ALA A 69 2.17 3.08 1.85
CA ALA A 69 3.55 3.54 1.77
C ALA A 69 4.35 3.19 3.05
N ALA A 70 3.74 3.40 4.21
CA ALA A 70 4.29 3.01 5.50
C ALA A 70 4.41 1.49 5.63
N SER A 71 3.31 0.76 5.39
CA SER A 71 3.22 -0.68 5.67
C SER A 71 4.14 -1.51 4.78
N TYR A 72 4.27 -1.17 3.50
CA TYR A 72 5.17 -1.89 2.59
C TYR A 72 6.63 -1.42 2.65
N SER A 73 6.96 -0.47 3.53
CA SER A 73 8.34 -0.01 3.71
C SER A 73 9.17 -0.95 4.58
N LYS A 74 10.48 -0.66 4.65
CA LYS A 74 11.41 -1.35 5.56
C LYS A 74 10.99 -1.24 7.04
N ALA A 75 10.18 -0.24 7.42
CA ALA A 75 9.69 -0.07 8.78
C ALA A 75 8.94 -1.32 9.30
N TRP A 76 8.24 -2.05 8.42
CA TRP A 76 7.54 -3.27 8.81
C TRP A 76 8.49 -4.37 9.27
N LYS A 77 9.56 -4.60 8.51
CA LYS A 77 10.58 -5.60 8.85
C LYS A 77 11.40 -5.21 10.07
N LEU A 78 11.47 -3.91 10.39
CA LEU A 78 12.11 -3.40 11.58
C LEU A 78 11.20 -3.44 12.82
N GLY A 79 9.94 -3.86 12.69
CA GLY A 79 9.02 -3.97 13.83
C GLY A 79 8.54 -2.61 14.38
N LEU A 80 8.64 -1.53 13.60
CA LEU A 80 8.20 -0.21 14.08
C LEU A 80 6.68 -0.16 14.27
N ALA A 81 6.22 0.59 15.28
CA ALA A 81 4.79 0.77 15.52
C ALA A 81 4.14 1.77 14.53
N SER A 82 4.89 2.80 14.15
CA SER A 82 4.44 3.86 13.24
C SER A 82 5.63 4.51 12.54
N ILE A 83 5.38 5.18 11.41
CA ILE A 83 6.39 5.98 10.71
C ILE A 83 5.74 7.21 10.06
N ASP A 84 6.51 8.28 9.90
CA ASP A 84 6.09 9.43 9.12
C ASP A 84 6.10 9.12 7.61
N VAL A 85 5.12 9.65 6.90
CA VAL A 85 5.05 9.59 5.44
C VAL A 85 5.02 11.00 4.90
N PHE A 86 5.86 11.29 3.91
CA PHE A 86 5.84 12.59 3.25
C PHE A 86 5.23 12.50 1.86
N TRP A 87 4.69 13.62 1.40
CA TRP A 87 4.22 13.77 0.04
C TRP A 87 4.54 15.16 -0.53
N VAL A 88 4.67 15.22 -1.85
CA VAL A 88 4.90 16.43 -2.65
C VAL A 88 4.16 16.34 -3.98
N ASN A 89 3.95 17.47 -4.64
CA ASN A 89 3.46 17.47 -6.02
C ASN A 89 4.54 16.93 -6.97
N GLY A 90 4.13 16.36 -8.09
CA GLY A 90 5.06 15.76 -9.06
C GLY A 90 6.06 16.75 -9.65
N ASN A 91 5.69 18.03 -9.78
CA ASN A 91 6.61 19.09 -10.21
C ASN A 91 7.75 19.36 -9.21
N GLN A 92 7.66 18.88 -7.97
CA GLN A 92 8.71 18.96 -6.97
C GLN A 92 9.71 17.80 -7.06
N VAL A 93 9.47 16.83 -7.95
CA VAL A 93 10.28 15.61 -8.05
C VAL A 93 11.16 15.67 -9.28
N SER A 94 12.46 15.46 -9.11
CA SER A 94 13.39 15.26 -10.22
C SER A 94 14.11 13.93 -10.11
N THR A 95 14.34 13.33 -11.27
CA THR A 95 15.11 12.10 -11.44
C THR A 95 16.56 12.36 -11.85
N ALA A 96 16.93 13.63 -12.01
CA ALA A 96 18.29 14.06 -12.34
C ALA A 96 19.07 14.39 -11.07
N ALA A 97 20.34 13.98 -11.02
CA ALA A 97 21.25 14.39 -9.97
C ALA A 97 21.62 15.88 -10.15
N PRO A 98 21.93 16.60 -9.05
CA PRO A 98 22.60 17.89 -9.15
C PRO A 98 23.93 17.78 -9.92
N PRO A 99 24.39 18.86 -10.59
CA PRO A 99 25.68 18.86 -11.27
C PRO A 99 26.83 18.39 -10.36
N GLY A 100 27.62 17.44 -10.84
CA GLY A 100 28.77 16.89 -10.09
C GLY A 100 28.43 15.85 -9.02
N GLN A 101 27.16 15.47 -8.86
CA GLN A 101 26.73 14.43 -7.91
C GLN A 101 26.19 13.18 -8.62
N TYR A 102 26.26 12.04 -7.94
CA TYR A 102 25.62 10.80 -8.37
C TYR A 102 24.32 10.59 -7.59
N LEU A 103 23.22 10.30 -8.29
CA LEU A 103 21.96 9.91 -7.67
C LEU A 103 21.83 8.38 -7.73
N PRO A 104 21.78 7.67 -6.60
CA PRO A 104 21.61 6.22 -6.60
C PRO A 104 20.31 5.79 -7.27
N LYS A 105 20.30 4.60 -7.87
CA LYS A 105 19.09 4.01 -8.46
C LYS A 105 17.95 3.98 -7.45
N GLY A 106 16.75 4.39 -7.89
CA GLY A 106 15.56 4.50 -7.04
C GLY A 106 15.55 5.69 -6.07
N SER A 107 16.51 6.62 -6.18
CA SER A 107 16.49 7.89 -5.44
C SER A 107 15.93 9.01 -6.32
N PHE A 108 15.32 10.00 -5.67
CA PHE A 108 14.67 11.14 -6.31
C PHE A 108 15.05 12.41 -5.57
N MET A 109 15.34 13.47 -6.32
CA MET A 109 15.51 14.81 -5.75
C MET A 109 14.15 15.41 -5.49
N ILE A 110 13.94 15.89 -4.26
CA ILE A 110 12.70 16.55 -3.84
C ILE A 110 13.01 18.01 -3.56
N TYR A 111 12.33 18.92 -4.26
CA TYR A 111 12.51 20.37 -4.11
C TYR A 111 11.37 21.02 -3.33
N GLY A 112 11.69 22.09 -2.61
CA GLY A 112 10.72 22.85 -1.83
C GLY A 112 10.23 22.12 -0.58
N LYS A 113 9.06 22.51 -0.08
CA LYS A 113 8.50 22.01 1.17
C LYS A 113 7.84 20.64 0.99
N LYS A 114 8.16 19.71 1.88
CA LYS A 114 7.45 18.43 2.05
C LYS A 114 6.23 18.62 2.94
N ASN A 115 5.14 17.94 2.60
CA ASN A 115 4.00 17.75 3.48
C ASN A 115 4.13 16.41 4.20
N TYR A 116 3.64 16.30 5.43
CA TYR A 116 3.81 15.10 6.25
C TYR A 116 2.48 14.61 6.80
N ILE A 117 2.27 13.30 6.74
CA ILE A 117 1.30 12.57 7.55
C ILE A 117 2.11 11.90 8.65
N LYS A 118 1.92 12.39 9.87
CA LYS A 118 2.74 12.00 11.03
C LYS A 118 2.20 10.74 11.69
N ASN A 119 3.11 9.91 12.21
CA ASN A 119 2.78 8.72 13.00
C ASN A 119 1.79 7.77 12.30
N VAL A 120 2.00 7.48 11.01
CA VAL A 120 1.18 6.50 10.29
C VAL A 120 1.44 5.13 10.90
N LYS A 121 0.43 4.57 11.57
CA LYS A 121 0.51 3.26 12.21
C LYS A 121 0.77 2.17 11.17
N LEU A 122 1.63 1.23 11.51
CA LEU A 122 1.88 0.04 10.70
C LEU A 122 0.79 -1.00 10.98
N GLU A 123 -0.42 -0.68 10.52
CA GLU A 123 -1.59 -1.55 10.56
C GLU A 123 -2.18 -1.61 9.15
N LEU A 124 -2.14 -2.80 8.54
CA LEU A 124 -2.63 -3.01 7.19
C LEU A 124 -3.81 -3.96 7.22
N ALA A 125 -4.94 -3.55 6.65
CA ALA A 125 -6.04 -4.45 6.39
C ALA A 125 -5.89 -5.12 5.02
N ILE A 126 -6.11 -6.43 4.97
CA ILE A 126 -6.17 -7.24 3.74
C ILE A 126 -7.56 -7.86 3.69
N GLY A 127 -8.33 -7.54 2.66
CA GLY A 127 -9.72 -7.95 2.55
C GLY A 127 -10.09 -8.50 1.19
N ILE A 128 -11.20 -9.24 1.16
CA ILE A 128 -11.79 -9.85 -0.02
C ILE A 128 -13.09 -9.13 -0.31
N GLU A 129 -13.12 -8.37 -1.39
CA GLU A 129 -14.30 -7.68 -1.89
C GLU A 129 -14.96 -8.52 -2.96
N ILE A 130 -16.24 -8.85 -2.75
CA ILE A 130 -17.07 -9.54 -3.74
C ILE A 130 -17.63 -8.46 -4.66
N ILE A 131 -17.28 -8.54 -5.95
CA ILE A 131 -17.73 -7.57 -6.95
C ILE A 131 -19.11 -8.00 -7.47
N ASP A 132 -19.25 -9.29 -7.78
CA ASP A 132 -20.50 -9.91 -8.19
C ASP A 132 -20.48 -11.41 -7.85
N ASN A 133 -21.46 -12.16 -8.37
CA ASN A 133 -21.60 -13.59 -8.09
C ASN A 133 -20.42 -14.45 -8.54
N LYS A 134 -19.57 -13.98 -9.47
CA LYS A 134 -18.45 -14.73 -10.07
C LYS A 134 -17.09 -14.15 -9.68
N PHE A 135 -17.01 -12.84 -9.49
CA PHE A 135 -15.76 -12.13 -9.31
C PHE A 135 -15.60 -11.58 -7.89
N PHE A 136 -14.40 -11.78 -7.36
CA PHE A 136 -13.91 -11.12 -6.17
C PHE A 136 -12.54 -10.52 -6.46
N ARG A 137 -12.11 -9.58 -5.64
CA ARG A 137 -10.75 -9.05 -5.65
C ARG A 137 -10.20 -8.88 -4.25
N ILE A 138 -8.88 -8.84 -4.15
CA ILE A 138 -8.18 -8.60 -2.90
C ILE A 138 -7.82 -7.12 -2.83
N ILE A 139 -8.28 -6.49 -1.76
CA ILE A 139 -8.04 -5.07 -1.48
C ILE A 139 -7.16 -4.93 -0.24
N THR A 140 -6.36 -3.88 -0.22
CA THR A 140 -5.50 -3.54 0.91
C THR A 140 -5.60 -2.06 1.22
N GLY A 141 -5.52 -1.70 2.49
CA GLY A 141 -5.57 -0.31 2.94
C GLY A 141 -5.76 -0.19 4.44
N PRO A 142 -6.08 1.01 4.94
CA PRO A 142 -6.51 1.17 6.32
C PRO A 142 -7.78 0.37 6.58
N GLU A 143 -8.00 0.02 7.84
CA GLU A 143 -9.15 -0.81 8.22
C GLU A 143 -10.48 -0.19 7.80
N TYR A 144 -10.68 1.12 8.02
CA TYR A 144 -11.95 1.77 7.66
C TYR A 144 -12.26 1.68 6.16
N TYR A 145 -11.23 1.65 5.30
CA TYR A 145 -11.38 1.52 3.86
C TYR A 145 -11.78 0.10 3.49
N VAL A 146 -11.06 -0.89 4.03
CA VAL A 146 -11.28 -2.31 3.73
C VAL A 146 -12.60 -2.79 4.32
N ASN A 147 -12.93 -2.40 5.56
CA ASN A 147 -14.16 -2.78 6.25
C ASN A 147 -15.40 -2.39 5.44
N LYS A 148 -15.44 -1.18 4.86
CA LYS A 148 -16.59 -0.74 4.06
C LYS A 148 -16.86 -1.60 2.82
N ARG A 149 -15.83 -2.24 2.26
CA ARG A 149 -15.87 -2.90 0.95
C ARG A 149 -15.84 -4.43 1.02
N ALA A 150 -15.02 -4.98 1.92
CA ALA A 150 -14.76 -6.40 1.97
C ALA A 150 -15.91 -7.19 2.60
N PHE A 151 -16.14 -8.39 2.07
CA PHE A 151 -16.93 -9.44 2.71
C PHE A 151 -16.20 -9.96 3.97
N ALA A 152 -14.90 -10.21 3.85
CA ALA A 152 -14.06 -10.62 4.96
C ALA A 152 -12.70 -9.93 4.88
N TYR A 153 -12.11 -9.60 6.02
CA TYR A 153 -10.77 -9.01 6.09
C TYR A 153 -10.03 -9.41 7.37
N MET A 154 -8.71 -9.32 7.31
CA MET A 154 -7.85 -9.34 8.48
C MET A 154 -7.12 -8.01 8.61
N VAL A 155 -6.83 -7.59 9.84
CA VAL A 155 -5.90 -6.50 10.13
C VAL A 155 -4.63 -7.13 10.68
N ILE A 156 -3.50 -6.78 10.09
CA ILE A 156 -2.18 -7.25 10.47
C ILE A 156 -1.30 -6.06 10.90
N ALA A 157 -0.30 -6.35 11.71
CA ALA A 157 0.77 -5.44 12.10
C ALA A 157 2.10 -6.21 12.11
N PRO A 158 3.26 -5.52 12.18
CA PRO A 158 4.54 -6.17 12.36
C PRO A 158 4.52 -7.17 13.53
N GLY A 159 5.13 -8.33 13.31
CA GLY A 159 5.22 -9.41 14.29
C GLY A 159 6.02 -10.59 13.74
N ASP A 160 6.11 -11.65 14.53
CA ASP A 160 7.05 -12.76 14.26
C ASP A 160 6.42 -13.95 13.54
N ASP A 161 5.08 -14.03 13.44
CA ASP A 161 4.42 -15.16 12.76
C ASP A 161 4.75 -15.15 11.26
N ASP A 162 5.04 -16.35 10.74
CA ASP A 162 5.30 -16.58 9.32
C ASP A 162 4.12 -16.16 8.43
N VAL A 163 4.45 -15.58 7.29
CA VAL A 163 3.50 -15.06 6.30
C VAL A 163 2.52 -16.14 5.83
N ASN A 164 2.98 -17.37 5.60
CA ASN A 164 2.12 -18.46 5.15
C ASN A 164 1.18 -18.91 6.26
N GLU A 165 1.63 -18.97 7.50
CA GLU A 165 0.79 -19.36 8.64
C GLU A 165 -0.31 -18.33 8.92
N VAL A 166 0.01 -17.05 8.87
CA VAL A 166 -0.98 -15.95 8.96
C VAL A 166 -2.01 -16.05 7.83
N ALA A 167 -1.55 -16.22 6.58
CA ALA A 167 -2.43 -16.31 5.43
C ALA A 167 -3.32 -17.57 5.46
N LYS A 168 -2.79 -18.72 5.87
CA LYS A 168 -3.56 -19.96 6.07
C LYS A 168 -4.67 -19.76 7.11
N LYS A 169 -4.36 -19.16 8.27
CA LYS A 169 -5.35 -18.87 9.32
C LYS A 169 -6.51 -18.02 8.79
N PHE A 170 -6.22 -17.01 7.97
CA PHE A 170 -7.25 -16.18 7.35
C PHE A 170 -8.07 -16.94 6.30
N LEU A 171 -7.40 -17.67 5.39
CA LEU A 171 -8.06 -18.44 4.34
C LEU A 171 -9.01 -19.51 4.89
N LEU A 172 -8.63 -20.21 5.97
CA LEU A 172 -9.48 -21.22 6.60
C LEU A 172 -10.82 -20.62 7.07
N LYS A 173 -10.79 -19.44 7.70
CA LYS A 173 -12.01 -18.75 8.16
C LYS A 173 -12.88 -18.28 6.99
N VAL A 174 -12.25 -17.72 5.96
CA VAL A 174 -12.93 -17.17 4.80
C VAL A 174 -13.59 -18.28 3.96
N LYS A 175 -12.86 -19.36 3.64
CA LYS A 175 -13.37 -20.48 2.83
C LYS A 175 -14.51 -21.23 3.51
N LYS A 176 -14.50 -21.28 4.85
CA LYS A 176 -15.60 -21.83 5.63
C LYS A 176 -16.86 -20.96 5.56
N ALA A 177 -16.70 -19.64 5.52
CA ALA A 177 -17.82 -18.70 5.49
C ALA A 177 -18.43 -18.52 4.10
N GLU A 178 -17.62 -18.62 3.04
CA GLU A 178 -18.07 -18.45 1.67
C GLU A 178 -17.39 -19.50 0.76
N PRO A 179 -18.10 -20.60 0.41
CA PRO A 179 -17.55 -21.69 -0.40
C PRO A 179 -17.03 -21.25 -1.77
N ARG A 180 -17.55 -20.16 -2.35
CA ARG A 180 -17.04 -19.61 -3.63
C ARG A 180 -15.59 -19.13 -3.53
N LEU A 181 -15.12 -18.81 -2.32
CA LEU A 181 -13.74 -18.40 -2.05
C LEU A 181 -12.78 -19.59 -1.91
N SER A 182 -13.25 -20.83 -2.11
CA SER A 182 -12.42 -22.04 -2.17
C SER A 182 -11.26 -21.93 -3.17
N ARG A 183 -11.46 -21.20 -4.27
CA ARG A 183 -10.45 -20.94 -5.31
C ARG A 183 -9.34 -19.96 -4.92
N LEU A 184 -9.46 -19.25 -3.79
CA LEU A 184 -8.37 -18.40 -3.29
C LEU A 184 -7.15 -19.25 -2.95
N SER A 185 -6.01 -18.91 -3.53
CA SER A 185 -4.73 -19.53 -3.22
C SER A 185 -4.09 -18.89 -1.99
N LEU A 186 -3.03 -19.52 -1.50
CA LEU A 186 -2.18 -18.92 -0.46
C LEU A 186 -1.45 -17.68 -1.01
N GLU A 187 -0.93 -17.79 -2.23
CA GLU A 187 -0.17 -16.73 -2.91
C GLU A 187 -0.99 -15.44 -3.08
N ASP A 188 -2.27 -15.58 -3.38
CA ASP A 188 -3.22 -14.47 -3.48
C ASP A 188 -3.18 -13.53 -2.25
N ILE A 189 -3.07 -14.12 -1.05
CA ILE A 189 -3.00 -13.39 0.22
C ILE A 189 -1.56 -12.97 0.53
N THR A 190 -0.60 -13.89 0.43
CA THR A 190 0.79 -13.60 0.83
C THR A 190 1.45 -12.56 -0.07
N ALA A 191 1.07 -12.46 -1.35
CA ALA A 191 1.53 -11.41 -2.27
C ALA A 191 1.09 -9.98 -1.86
N ARG A 192 0.16 -9.86 -0.90
CA ARG A 192 -0.33 -8.61 -0.31
C ARG A 192 0.20 -8.34 1.09
N MET A 193 1.00 -9.24 1.66
CA MET A 193 1.57 -9.07 2.99
C MET A 193 2.95 -8.38 2.90
N PRO A 194 3.27 -7.42 3.79
CA PRO A 194 4.58 -6.77 3.80
C PRO A 194 5.74 -7.65 4.32
N GLY A 195 5.42 -8.68 5.11
CA GLY A 195 6.37 -9.59 5.75
C GLY A 195 5.73 -10.31 6.93
N ASN A 196 6.56 -10.91 7.79
CA ASN A 196 6.09 -11.53 9.04
C ASN A 196 5.21 -10.56 9.82
N SER A 197 4.15 -11.10 10.39
CA SER A 197 3.03 -10.29 10.83
C SER A 197 2.32 -10.95 11.99
N ARG A 198 1.77 -10.18 12.91
CA ARG A 198 0.75 -10.68 13.85
C ARG A 198 -0.64 -10.27 13.38
N ILE A 199 -1.62 -11.11 13.64
CA ILE A 199 -3.02 -10.81 13.35
C ILE A 199 -3.58 -9.98 14.51
N ILE A 200 -4.01 -8.76 14.24
CA ILE A 200 -4.75 -7.93 15.21
C ILE A 200 -6.18 -8.43 15.30
N LYS A 201 -6.83 -8.66 14.16
CA LYS A 201 -8.18 -9.22 14.10
C LYS A 201 -8.51 -9.85 12.75
N ILE A 202 -9.53 -10.68 12.75
CA ILE A 202 -10.18 -11.20 11.55
C ILE A 202 -11.67 -10.91 11.68
N HIS A 203 -12.25 -10.35 10.62
CA HIS A 203 -13.67 -10.07 10.53
C HIS A 203 -14.25 -10.72 9.28
N VAL A 204 -15.40 -11.36 9.43
CA VAL A 204 -16.20 -11.92 8.34
C VAL A 204 -17.60 -11.37 8.52
N LYS A 205 -18.09 -10.64 7.51
CA LYS A 205 -19.46 -10.12 7.54
C LYS A 205 -20.44 -11.28 7.46
N LYS A 206 -21.46 -11.23 8.31
CA LYS A 206 -22.60 -12.15 8.28
C LYS A 206 -23.58 -11.70 7.22
#